data_AF-A0A017T0C4-F1
#
_entry.id   AF-A0A017T0C4-F1
#
_cell.length_a   1.000
_cell.length_b   1.000
_cell.length_c   1.000
_cell.angle_alpha   90.00
_cell.angle_beta   90.00
_cell.angle_gamma   90.00
#
_symmetry.space_group_name_H-M   'P 1'
#
loop_
_entity.id
_entity.type
_entity.pdbx_description
1 polymer ?
#
loop_
_entity_poly.entity_id
_entity_poly.type
_entity_poly.pdbx_seq_one_letter_code
_entity_poly.pdbx_strand_id
1 'polypeptide(L)'
;MNRLFRLAFPLAALAALAFTACTRGAAPEPAPDRSASLPPADALPASAAPSAQAPAGTTPETPASAAPASSTPDITPQGSSAAAVAVPGTPSAAGKQAGRRVALETKVMGTQLTLATYTTAEMDEHALRPPLEKAVKELRRLESLMTTWRDDSEISQVNQRAGKSAVEVSPESLEVIQKSLWISRLSRGVFDITFEAMHGLWKFDEDLDDNIPSKPDVDRARKLIDYRQIQVDPAKRTVKLGKPGMRMNLGGIAKGYAVDAAARVLRAEGLKAFFIQAGGDLYVSGKKPDGSRFRVGVRDPRGKNANDFFAMIEVENHAFSTAGDYERSFLKDGKRYHHIIDPRTGFPATASRSVTIWAADALTADAIDDAVFILGPEEGLKLVESIDDCGAVIVDADNKVWISRRLEDKVHKLREPTPGL
;
A
#
# COMPACT_ATOMS: atom_id res chain seq x y z
N MET A 1 74.36 30.19 -14.73
CA MET A 1 74.38 31.29 -13.75
C MET A 1 72.99 31.40 -13.14
N ASN A 2 72.80 30.74 -11.98
CA ASN A 2 72.39 31.32 -10.69
C ASN A 2 70.96 31.92 -10.67
N ARG A 3 70.03 31.54 -9.76
CA ARG A 3 70.04 30.64 -8.59
C ARG A 3 68.61 30.55 -8.01
N LEU A 4 68.23 29.35 -7.53
CA LEU A 4 67.49 29.02 -6.28
C LEU A 4 66.02 29.51 -6.13
N PHE A 5 65.01 28.70 -5.75
CA PHE A 5 64.89 27.73 -4.63
C PHE A 5 63.92 26.57 -5.04
N ARG A 6 64.30 25.28 -5.03
CA ARG A 6 64.28 24.25 -3.94
C ARG A 6 62.86 23.88 -3.42
N LEU A 7 62.30 22.71 -3.80
CA LEU A 7 62.43 21.33 -3.21
C LEU A 7 61.42 21.10 -2.05
N ALA A 8 60.72 19.97 -1.84
CA ALA A 8 60.92 18.57 -2.23
C ALA A 8 59.66 17.69 -2.01
N PHE A 9 59.55 16.60 -2.76
CA PHE A 9 58.92 15.29 -2.40
C PHE A 9 60.01 14.39 -1.74
N PRO A 10 59.70 13.34 -0.95
CA PRO A 10 59.40 11.97 -1.46
C PRO A 10 58.35 11.19 -0.60
N LEU A 11 57.66 10.09 -0.97
CA LEU A 11 57.89 8.79 -1.66
C LEU A 11 58.36 7.63 -0.74
N ALA A 12 57.63 6.49 -0.85
CA ALA A 12 57.96 5.09 -0.42
C ALA A 12 57.77 4.71 1.08
N ALA A 13 57.36 3.51 1.53
CA ALA A 13 57.05 2.20 0.93
C ALA A 13 56.36 1.25 1.95
N LEU A 14 55.80 0.16 1.43
CA LEU A 14 55.34 -1.10 2.06
C LEU A 14 56.19 -1.65 3.22
N ALA A 15 55.55 -2.33 4.20
CA ALA A 15 55.81 -3.74 4.53
C ALA A 15 54.88 -4.27 5.65
N ALA A 16 54.37 -5.48 5.42
CA ALA A 16 53.66 -6.33 6.38
C ALA A 16 54.64 -7.08 7.30
N LEU A 17 54.25 -7.40 8.54
CA LEU A 17 54.15 -8.76 9.12
C LEU A 17 54.02 -8.73 10.66
N ALA A 18 53.02 -9.47 11.11
CA ALA A 18 52.83 -10.22 12.36
C ALA A 18 53.84 -10.06 13.52
N PHE A 19 53.31 -9.90 14.75
CA PHE A 19 53.52 -10.91 15.80
C PHE A 19 52.44 -10.85 16.90
N THR A 20 52.11 -12.04 17.36
CA THR A 20 51.07 -12.49 18.29
C THR A 20 51.46 -12.24 19.75
N ALA A 21 50.49 -11.92 20.62
CA ALA A 21 50.09 -12.74 21.79
C ALA A 21 49.60 -11.95 23.03
N CYS A 22 48.39 -12.35 23.45
CA CYS A 22 47.88 -12.54 24.82
C CYS A 22 47.91 -11.40 25.86
N THR A 23 46.72 -11.03 26.35
CA THR A 23 46.20 -11.52 27.64
C THR A 23 44.66 -11.49 27.72
N ARG A 24 44.11 -12.38 28.55
CA ARG A 24 42.70 -12.78 28.73
C ARG A 24 41.87 -11.82 29.60
N GLY A 25 40.54 -11.96 29.47
CA GLY A 25 39.51 -11.66 30.50
C GLY A 25 38.50 -10.61 30.01
N ALA A 26 37.18 -10.79 30.02
CA ALA A 26 36.29 -11.84 30.52
C ALA A 26 34.98 -11.77 29.71
N ALA A 27 34.30 -12.90 29.53
CA ALA A 27 33.01 -13.01 28.85
C ALA A 27 31.85 -12.70 29.81
N PRO A 28 30.71 -12.14 29.34
CA PRO A 28 29.50 -12.04 30.13
C PRO A 28 28.67 -13.33 30.06
N GLU A 29 28.18 -13.78 31.22
CA GLU A 29 27.33 -14.96 31.43
C GLU A 29 25.96 -14.90 30.69
N PRO A 30 25.36 -16.05 30.35
CA PRO A 30 24.03 -16.14 29.77
C PRO A 30 22.93 -16.10 30.85
N ALA A 31 21.85 -15.37 30.57
CA ALA A 31 20.66 -15.27 31.40
C ALA A 31 19.87 -16.59 31.47
N PRO A 32 19.13 -16.85 32.57
CA PRO A 32 18.60 -18.17 32.87
C PRO A 32 17.35 -18.55 32.07
N ASP A 33 17.37 -19.81 31.67
CA ASP A 33 16.29 -20.62 31.11
C ASP A 33 15.05 -20.58 32.02
N ARG A 34 13.90 -20.21 31.45
CA ARG A 34 12.58 -20.35 32.08
C ARG A 34 11.74 -21.31 31.24
N SER A 35 12.01 -22.60 31.43
CA SER A 35 11.06 -23.67 31.18
C SER A 35 9.85 -23.52 32.13
N ALA A 36 8.72 -23.07 31.60
CA ALA A 36 7.43 -23.19 32.26
C ALA A 36 6.50 -24.01 31.36
N SER A 37 6.36 -25.27 31.74
CA SER A 37 5.41 -26.24 31.19
C SER A 37 3.98 -25.74 31.40
N LEU A 38 3.20 -25.61 30.33
CA LEU A 38 1.74 -25.46 30.40
C LEU A 38 1.09 -26.85 30.33
N PRO A 39 0.10 -27.16 31.20
CA PRO A 39 -0.59 -28.45 31.19
C PRO A 39 -1.56 -28.56 29.99
N PRO A 40 -1.93 -29.80 29.58
CA PRO A 40 -2.86 -30.02 28.47
C PRO A 40 -4.29 -29.66 28.88
N ALA A 41 -5.04 -29.05 27.96
CA ALA A 41 -6.49 -28.87 28.12
C ALA A 41 -7.19 -30.15 27.70
N ASP A 42 -7.90 -30.74 28.67
CA ASP A 42 -8.75 -31.92 28.52
C ASP A 42 -9.90 -31.72 27.53
N ALA A 43 -10.26 -32.85 26.92
CA ALA A 43 -11.35 -33.02 25.97
C ALA A 43 -12.69 -33.34 26.66
N LEU A 44 -13.76 -33.21 25.84
CA LEU A 44 -15.07 -33.90 25.82
C LEU A 44 -16.31 -33.07 26.24
N PRO A 45 -17.53 -33.42 25.76
CA PRO A 45 -17.90 -34.16 24.54
C PRO A 45 -19.03 -33.51 23.70
N ALA A 46 -19.27 -34.16 22.55
CA ALA A 46 -20.34 -33.94 21.58
C ALA A 46 -21.77 -34.08 22.14
N SER A 47 -22.72 -33.43 21.47
CA SER A 47 -24.15 -33.74 21.52
C SER A 47 -24.74 -33.70 20.11
N ALA A 48 -25.63 -34.64 19.84
CA ALA A 48 -26.14 -35.09 18.56
C ALA A 48 -27.30 -34.24 17.99
N ALA A 49 -27.57 -34.48 16.71
CA ALA A 49 -28.62 -33.91 15.85
C ALA A 49 -30.07 -34.21 16.32
N PRO A 50 -31.13 -33.71 15.63
CA PRO A 50 -31.54 -34.32 14.36
C PRO A 50 -32.07 -33.37 13.26
N SER A 51 -32.15 -33.99 12.09
CA SER A 51 -32.74 -33.64 10.79
C SER A 51 -34.23 -33.25 10.75
N ALA A 52 -34.61 -32.41 9.76
CA ALA A 52 -35.85 -32.50 8.96
C ALA A 52 -35.73 -31.52 7.76
N GLN A 53 -35.55 -32.01 6.52
CA GLN A 53 -36.55 -32.21 5.47
C GLN A 53 -37.22 -30.93 4.91
N ALA A 54 -36.96 -30.71 3.61
CA ALA A 54 -37.68 -29.82 2.70
C ALA A 54 -39.11 -30.32 2.40
N PRO A 55 -39.96 -29.46 1.79
CA PRO A 55 -40.30 -29.76 0.40
C PRO A 55 -40.39 -28.52 -0.52
N ALA A 56 -40.55 -28.85 -1.80
CA ALA A 56 -40.47 -28.04 -3.01
C ALA A 56 -41.81 -27.42 -3.47
N GLY A 57 -41.72 -26.54 -4.48
CA GLY A 57 -42.81 -26.08 -5.37
C GLY A 57 -43.58 -24.89 -4.79
N THR A 58 -43.96 -23.83 -5.51
CA THR A 58 -44.26 -23.64 -6.94
C THR A 58 -44.42 -22.11 -7.18
N THR A 59 -43.83 -21.57 -8.24
CA THR A 59 -44.35 -20.40 -9.00
C THR A 59 -45.50 -20.87 -9.92
N PRO A 60 -46.39 -20.03 -10.50
CA PRO A 60 -46.19 -18.61 -10.90
C PRO A 60 -47.42 -17.68 -10.67
N GLU A 61 -47.24 -16.38 -10.89
CA GLU A 61 -48.02 -15.56 -11.85
C GLU A 61 -47.87 -14.06 -11.62
N THR A 62 -47.59 -13.36 -12.72
CA THR A 62 -47.60 -11.91 -12.91
C THR A 62 -49.04 -11.41 -13.05
N PRO A 63 -49.33 -10.13 -12.74
CA PRO A 63 -49.78 -9.29 -13.85
C PRO A 63 -49.17 -7.88 -13.86
N ALA A 64 -49.02 -7.37 -15.07
CA ALA A 64 -48.70 -5.99 -15.40
C ALA A 64 -49.80 -5.02 -14.97
N SER A 65 -49.46 -3.74 -14.73
CA SER A 65 -50.08 -2.60 -15.43
C SER A 65 -49.59 -1.23 -14.94
N ALA A 66 -49.28 -0.38 -15.93
CA ALA A 66 -49.53 1.06 -16.02
C ALA A 66 -48.83 2.09 -15.11
N ALA A 67 -48.08 2.96 -15.80
CA ALA A 67 -47.79 4.34 -15.42
C ALA A 67 -49.06 5.22 -15.37
N PRO A 68 -48.95 6.41 -14.75
CA PRO A 68 -49.27 7.61 -15.53
C PRO A 68 -48.24 8.75 -15.38
N ALA A 69 -48.23 9.58 -16.42
CA ALA A 69 -47.51 10.84 -16.55
C ALA A 69 -48.27 12.03 -15.91
N SER A 70 -47.70 13.23 -16.08
CA SER A 70 -48.13 14.58 -15.66
C SER A 70 -47.64 15.00 -14.26
N SER A 71 -47.20 16.23 -13.99
CA SER A 71 -47.02 17.46 -14.77
C SER A 71 -46.23 18.45 -13.89
N THR A 72 -45.35 19.23 -14.49
CA THR A 72 -44.73 20.46 -13.92
C THR A 72 -45.77 21.55 -13.62
N PRO A 73 -45.47 22.50 -12.71
CA PRO A 73 -44.94 23.78 -13.19
C PRO A 73 -43.81 24.39 -12.32
N ASP A 74 -42.75 24.79 -13.03
CA ASP A 74 -42.17 26.14 -13.10
C ASP A 74 -42.34 27.11 -11.91
N ILE A 75 -41.23 27.47 -11.24
CA ILE A 75 -40.96 28.82 -10.69
C ILE A 75 -39.43 29.04 -10.67
N THR A 76 -38.97 29.99 -11.49
CA THR A 76 -37.65 30.64 -11.42
C THR A 76 -37.66 31.72 -10.32
N PRO A 77 -36.51 32.03 -9.71
CA PRO A 77 -36.15 33.45 -9.65
C PRO A 77 -34.72 33.75 -10.10
N GLN A 78 -34.62 34.86 -10.82
CA GLN A 78 -33.41 35.56 -11.23
C GLN A 78 -32.58 36.03 -10.03
N GLY A 79 -31.26 35.97 -10.18
CA GLY A 79 -30.29 36.57 -9.25
C GLY A 79 -28.94 36.76 -9.93
N SER A 80 -28.77 37.94 -10.52
CA SER A 80 -27.54 38.50 -11.06
C SER A 80 -26.40 38.54 -10.01
N SER A 81 -25.15 38.27 -10.40
CA SER A 81 -24.03 39.20 -10.13
C SER A 81 -22.68 38.71 -10.69
N ALA A 82 -22.18 39.51 -11.65
CA ALA A 82 -20.80 39.95 -11.84
C ALA A 82 -19.68 38.94 -12.16
N ALA A 83 -19.31 38.95 -13.44
CA ALA A 83 -17.97 38.63 -13.92
C ALA A 83 -16.92 39.57 -13.30
N ALA A 84 -15.85 39.01 -12.75
CA ALA A 84 -14.69 39.77 -12.31
C ALA A 84 -13.81 40.12 -13.52
N VAL A 85 -13.70 41.42 -13.80
CA VAL A 85 -12.79 42.04 -14.77
C VAL A 85 -11.38 42.07 -14.17
N ALA A 86 -10.39 41.54 -14.90
CA ALA A 86 -8.98 41.62 -14.53
C ALA A 86 -8.45 43.05 -14.76
N VAL A 87 -7.85 43.64 -13.72
CA VAL A 87 -7.09 44.89 -13.80
C VAL A 87 -5.63 44.54 -14.15
N PRO A 88 -5.02 45.15 -15.19
CA PRO A 88 -3.63 44.86 -15.54
C PRO A 88 -2.69 45.51 -14.53
N GLY A 89 -2.17 44.71 -13.60
CA GLY A 89 -1.02 45.07 -12.77
C GLY A 89 0.26 45.11 -13.61
N THR A 90 1.05 46.15 -13.37
CA THR A 90 2.35 46.46 -13.97
C THR A 90 3.31 45.25 -13.89
N PRO A 91 4.14 44.98 -14.91
CA PRO A 91 5.00 43.79 -14.92
C PRO A 91 6.08 43.89 -13.83
N SER A 92 5.91 43.08 -12.78
CA SER A 92 6.92 42.85 -11.77
C SER A 92 8.01 41.91 -12.31
N ALA A 93 9.22 42.12 -11.83
CA ALA A 93 10.49 41.57 -12.28
C ALA A 93 10.46 40.08 -12.66
N ALA A 94 11.20 39.75 -13.73
CA ALA A 94 11.40 38.43 -14.32
C ALA A 94 11.24 37.25 -13.33
N GLY A 95 10.02 36.74 -13.23
CA GLY A 95 9.75 35.49 -12.55
C GLY A 95 10.40 34.36 -13.32
N LYS A 96 11.18 33.51 -12.65
CA LYS A 96 11.52 32.18 -13.19
C LYS A 96 10.22 31.57 -13.71
N GLN A 97 10.11 31.31 -15.00
CA GLN A 97 8.94 30.62 -15.55
C GLN A 97 8.74 29.34 -14.73
N ALA A 98 7.63 29.27 -14.00
CA ALA A 98 7.27 28.08 -13.26
C ALA A 98 7.16 26.94 -14.27
N GLY A 99 7.96 25.89 -14.10
CA GLY A 99 7.95 24.74 -15.00
C GLY A 99 6.53 24.21 -15.17
N ARG A 100 6.13 23.91 -16.41
CA ARG A 100 4.79 23.39 -16.70
C ARG A 100 4.72 21.92 -16.30
N ARG A 101 3.63 21.52 -15.64
CA ARG A 101 3.38 20.11 -15.32
C ARG A 101 3.19 19.30 -16.61
N VAL A 102 3.89 18.19 -16.71
CA VAL A 102 3.72 17.16 -17.75
C VAL A 102 3.30 15.88 -17.05
N ALA A 103 2.23 15.25 -17.55
CA ALA A 103 1.71 14.01 -16.97
C ALA A 103 1.55 12.92 -18.03
N LEU A 104 1.64 11.68 -17.57
CA LEU A 104 1.28 10.47 -18.29
C LEU A 104 0.33 9.66 -17.40
N GLU A 105 -0.84 9.34 -17.96
CA GLU A 105 -1.87 8.58 -17.28
C GLU A 105 -2.16 7.29 -18.05
N THR A 106 -2.25 6.16 -17.33
CA THR A 106 -2.53 4.85 -17.93
C THR A 106 -3.04 3.88 -16.86
N LYS A 107 -3.36 2.65 -17.22
CA LYS A 107 -3.68 1.58 -16.26
C LYS A 107 -2.50 0.61 -16.11
N VAL A 108 -2.22 0.22 -14.88
CA VAL A 108 -1.23 -0.81 -14.52
C VAL A 108 -1.58 -1.38 -13.15
N MET A 109 -1.28 -2.66 -12.90
CA MET A 109 -1.51 -3.34 -11.63
C MET A 109 -2.96 -3.21 -11.13
N GLY A 110 -3.92 -3.29 -12.06
CA GLY A 110 -5.35 -3.19 -11.75
C GLY A 110 -5.84 -1.80 -11.32
N THR A 111 -5.03 -0.74 -11.44
CA THR A 111 -5.39 0.61 -11.00
C THR A 111 -5.01 1.70 -12.01
N GLN A 112 -5.51 2.92 -11.78
CA GLN A 112 -5.09 4.11 -12.52
C GLN A 112 -3.72 4.57 -12.03
N LEU A 113 -2.80 4.73 -12.97
CA LEU A 113 -1.48 5.31 -12.77
C LEU A 113 -1.47 6.76 -13.27
N THR A 114 -0.89 7.65 -12.48
CA THR A 114 -0.50 9.01 -12.88
C THR A 114 0.97 9.21 -12.55
N LEU A 115 1.79 9.39 -13.58
CA LEU A 115 3.17 9.87 -13.46
C LEU A 115 3.18 11.34 -13.86
N ALA A 116 3.73 12.21 -13.03
CA ALA A 116 3.84 13.62 -13.38
C ALA A 116 5.16 14.23 -12.94
N THR A 117 5.67 15.13 -13.77
CA THR A 117 6.91 15.87 -13.59
C THR A 117 6.71 17.29 -14.14
N TYR A 118 7.76 18.10 -14.15
CA TYR A 118 7.69 19.49 -14.61
C TYR A 118 8.79 19.78 -15.63
N THR A 119 8.48 20.62 -16.63
CA THR A 119 9.48 21.14 -17.55
C THR A 119 10.55 21.94 -16.80
N THR A 120 11.78 21.89 -17.28
CA THR A 120 12.90 22.71 -16.79
C THR A 120 13.47 23.53 -17.95
N ALA A 121 14.55 24.29 -17.69
CA ALA A 121 15.27 24.98 -18.76
C ALA A 121 15.94 23.99 -19.73
N GLU A 122 16.24 22.78 -19.24
CA GLU A 122 16.94 21.72 -19.97
C GLU A 122 16.01 20.68 -20.59
N MET A 123 14.80 20.51 -20.05
CA MET A 123 13.84 19.49 -20.49
C MET A 123 12.46 20.08 -20.75
N ASP A 124 12.05 20.08 -22.03
CA ASP A 124 10.68 20.39 -22.43
C ASP A 124 9.75 19.17 -22.32
N GLU A 125 8.48 19.31 -22.72
CA GLU A 125 7.53 18.19 -22.67
C GLU A 125 7.94 17.01 -23.56
N HIS A 126 8.53 17.27 -24.73
CA HIS A 126 8.94 16.21 -25.64
C HIS A 126 10.08 15.39 -25.04
N ALA A 127 11.06 16.06 -24.43
CA ALA A 127 12.17 15.42 -23.73
C ALA A 127 11.74 14.64 -22.47
N LEU A 128 10.64 15.04 -21.82
CA LEU A 128 10.12 14.35 -20.62
C LEU A 128 9.30 13.10 -20.92
N ARG A 129 8.80 12.92 -22.14
CA ARG A 129 7.94 11.77 -22.48
C ARG A 129 8.67 10.42 -22.37
N PRO A 130 9.88 10.23 -22.94
CA PRO A 130 10.56 8.93 -22.88
C PRO A 130 10.90 8.44 -21.46
N PRO A 131 11.38 9.29 -20.52
CA PRO A 131 11.55 8.89 -19.12
C PRO A 131 10.27 8.36 -18.46
N LEU A 132 9.12 9.04 -18.70
CA LEU A 132 7.83 8.62 -18.17
C LEU A 132 7.41 7.26 -18.74
N GLU A 133 7.57 7.06 -20.05
CA GLU A 133 7.26 5.78 -20.70
C GLU A 133 8.17 4.63 -20.21
N LYS A 134 9.45 4.92 -19.94
CA LYS A 134 10.38 3.96 -19.34
C LYS A 134 9.93 3.54 -17.95
N ALA A 135 9.45 4.47 -17.14
CA ALA A 135 8.89 4.18 -15.82
C ALA A 135 7.62 3.30 -15.92
N VAL A 136 6.70 3.62 -16.84
CA VAL A 136 5.51 2.76 -17.11
C VAL A 136 5.91 1.35 -17.52
N LYS A 137 6.92 1.23 -18.40
CA LYS A 137 7.42 -0.07 -18.85
C LYS A 137 7.95 -0.90 -17.68
N GLU A 138 8.62 -0.27 -16.71
CA GLU A 138 9.10 -0.95 -15.51
C GLU A 138 7.95 -1.43 -14.62
N LEU A 139 6.93 -0.59 -14.38
CA LEU A 139 5.72 -1.00 -13.66
C LEU A 139 5.05 -2.22 -14.31
N ARG A 140 4.90 -2.23 -15.64
CA ARG A 140 4.31 -3.37 -16.39
C ARG A 140 5.18 -4.63 -16.32
N ARG A 141 6.50 -4.48 -16.31
CA ARG A 141 7.42 -5.62 -16.14
C ARG A 141 7.21 -6.26 -14.77
N LEU A 142 7.18 -5.46 -13.71
CA LEU A 142 6.95 -5.94 -12.34
C LEU A 142 5.57 -6.57 -12.16
N GLU A 143 4.52 -5.96 -12.74
CA GLU A 143 3.18 -6.55 -12.80
C GLU A 143 3.22 -7.96 -13.41
N SER A 144 3.93 -8.14 -14.53
CA SER A 144 4.00 -9.45 -15.20
C SER A 144 4.68 -10.54 -14.36
N LEU A 145 5.60 -10.17 -13.47
CA LEU A 145 6.26 -11.09 -12.55
C LEU A 145 5.35 -11.49 -11.39
N MET A 146 4.61 -10.50 -10.84
CA MET A 146 3.96 -10.62 -9.53
C MET A 146 2.44 -10.87 -9.57
N THR A 147 1.80 -10.71 -10.73
CA THR A 147 0.35 -10.84 -10.87
C THR A 147 -0.16 -12.26 -10.59
N THR A 148 -1.30 -12.41 -9.92
CA THR A 148 -2.01 -13.70 -9.77
C THR A 148 -3.03 -13.95 -10.87
N TRP A 149 -3.21 -13.01 -11.80
CA TRP A 149 -4.20 -13.07 -12.88
C TRP A 149 -3.71 -13.81 -14.12
N ARG A 150 -2.41 -14.14 -14.18
CA ARG A 150 -1.80 -14.90 -15.26
C ARG A 150 -1.17 -16.16 -14.72
N ASP A 151 -1.42 -17.29 -15.37
CA ASP A 151 -0.89 -18.58 -14.94
C ASP A 151 0.64 -18.71 -15.08
N ASP A 152 1.25 -17.87 -15.92
CA ASP A 152 2.67 -17.89 -16.23
C ASP A 152 3.54 -17.01 -15.31
N SER A 153 2.94 -16.22 -14.41
CA SER A 153 3.68 -15.38 -13.46
C SER A 153 4.42 -16.20 -12.40
N GLU A 154 5.42 -15.59 -11.75
CA GLU A 154 6.20 -16.26 -10.70
C GLU A 154 5.32 -16.64 -9.50
N ILE A 155 4.38 -15.77 -9.13
CA ILE A 155 3.49 -15.96 -7.98
C ILE A 155 2.44 -17.04 -8.27
N SER A 156 1.88 -17.06 -9.48
CA SER A 156 0.99 -18.14 -9.92
C SER A 156 1.70 -19.49 -9.95
N GLN A 157 2.95 -19.53 -10.39
CA GLN A 157 3.76 -20.76 -10.36
C GLN A 157 4.02 -21.25 -8.92
N VAL A 158 4.32 -20.35 -7.98
CA VAL A 158 4.46 -20.69 -6.55
C VAL A 158 3.15 -21.29 -6.02
N ASN A 159 2.01 -20.69 -6.35
CA ASN A 159 0.68 -21.17 -5.95
C ASN A 159 0.37 -22.57 -6.51
N GLN A 160 0.63 -22.81 -7.81
CA GLN A 160 0.38 -24.10 -8.46
C GLN A 160 1.23 -25.25 -7.86
N ARG A 161 2.39 -24.93 -7.27
CA ARG A 161 3.31 -25.89 -6.63
C ARG A 161 3.19 -25.94 -5.11
N ALA A 162 2.15 -25.32 -4.52
CA ALA A 162 1.92 -25.33 -3.09
C ALA A 162 1.90 -26.75 -2.49
N GLY A 163 2.66 -26.98 -1.42
CA GLY A 163 2.84 -28.28 -0.78
C GLY A 163 3.71 -29.28 -1.56
N LYS A 164 4.22 -28.93 -2.74
CA LYS A 164 5.00 -29.83 -3.62
C LYS A 164 6.48 -29.45 -3.64
N SER A 165 6.84 -28.44 -4.43
CA SER A 165 8.24 -28.07 -4.70
C SER A 165 8.46 -26.56 -4.63
N ALA A 166 9.72 -26.16 -4.52
CA ALA A 166 10.10 -24.76 -4.55
C ALA A 166 10.13 -24.22 -6.00
N VAL A 167 9.96 -22.91 -6.14
CA VAL A 167 10.00 -22.18 -7.41
C VAL A 167 11.11 -21.14 -7.33
N GLU A 168 12.00 -21.08 -8.31
CA GLU A 168 12.93 -19.96 -8.44
C GLU A 168 12.16 -18.71 -8.88
N VAL A 169 12.44 -17.60 -8.22
CA VAL A 169 11.82 -16.30 -8.48
C VAL A 169 12.89 -15.25 -8.76
N SER A 170 12.48 -14.17 -9.43
CA SER A 170 13.33 -13.00 -9.64
C SER A 170 13.80 -12.37 -8.32
N PRO A 171 14.94 -11.65 -8.33
CA PRO A 171 15.36 -10.84 -7.18
C PRO A 171 14.26 -9.90 -6.67
N GLU A 172 13.48 -9.31 -7.57
CA GLU A 172 12.41 -8.38 -7.25
C GLU A 172 11.25 -9.06 -6.51
N SER A 173 10.77 -10.21 -7.00
CA SER A 173 9.75 -11.00 -6.29
C SER A 173 10.26 -11.49 -4.94
N LEU A 174 11.53 -11.90 -4.86
CA LEU A 174 12.14 -12.31 -3.60
C LEU A 174 12.16 -11.17 -2.58
N GLU A 175 12.53 -9.96 -3.00
CA GLU A 175 12.58 -8.77 -2.15
C GLU A 175 11.20 -8.43 -1.58
N VAL A 176 10.17 -8.41 -2.45
CA VAL A 176 8.78 -8.15 -2.03
C VAL A 176 8.31 -9.22 -1.05
N ILE A 177 8.53 -10.50 -1.32
CA ILE A 177 8.15 -11.61 -0.43
C ILE A 177 8.87 -11.50 0.92
N GLN A 178 10.17 -11.17 0.93
CA GLN A 178 10.92 -10.99 2.17
C GLN A 178 10.39 -9.81 2.99
N LYS A 179 10.06 -8.68 2.35
CA LYS A 179 9.42 -7.55 3.01
C LYS A 179 8.05 -7.92 3.57
N SER A 180 7.24 -8.68 2.81
CA SER A 180 5.96 -9.20 3.31
C SER A 180 6.14 -10.03 4.57
N LEU A 181 7.10 -10.98 4.58
CA LEU A 181 7.37 -11.82 5.76
C LEU A 181 7.91 -11.04 6.95
N TRP A 182 8.63 -9.93 6.71
CA TRP A 182 9.07 -9.03 7.77
C TRP A 182 7.88 -8.33 8.41
N ILE A 183 6.94 -7.82 7.62
CA ILE A 183 5.75 -7.12 8.11
C ILE A 183 4.77 -8.10 8.77
N SER A 184 4.57 -9.28 8.19
CA SER A 184 3.78 -10.34 8.83
C SER A 184 4.28 -10.70 10.23
N ARG A 185 5.61 -10.64 10.46
CA ARG A 185 6.17 -10.84 11.81
C ARG A 185 5.88 -9.66 12.73
N LEU A 186 6.13 -8.43 12.28
CA LEU A 186 5.88 -7.22 13.07
C LEU A 186 4.40 -7.05 13.44
N SER A 187 3.51 -7.33 12.49
CA SER A 187 2.06 -7.21 12.64
C SER A 187 1.43 -8.46 13.27
N ARG A 188 2.22 -9.44 13.71
CA ARG A 188 1.76 -10.72 14.29
C ARG A 188 0.75 -11.46 13.40
N GLY A 189 0.94 -11.39 12.08
CA GLY A 189 0.16 -12.10 11.07
C GLY A 189 -1.13 -11.40 10.64
N VAL A 190 -1.41 -10.16 11.06
CA VAL A 190 -2.55 -9.42 10.47
C VAL A 190 -2.32 -9.03 9.02
N PHE A 191 -1.09 -8.71 8.64
CA PHE A 191 -0.65 -8.65 7.26
C PHE A 191 -0.12 -10.03 6.90
N ASP A 192 -0.78 -10.72 5.98
CA ASP A 192 -0.38 -12.06 5.55
C ASP A 192 -0.67 -12.25 4.07
N ILE A 193 0.39 -12.30 3.26
CA ILE A 193 0.28 -12.51 1.81
C ILE A 193 -0.32 -13.87 1.43
N THR A 194 -0.49 -14.80 2.38
CA THR A 194 -1.22 -16.06 2.15
C THR A 194 -2.74 -15.94 2.30
N PHE A 195 -3.27 -14.73 2.52
CA PHE A 195 -4.71 -14.46 2.56
C PHE A 195 -5.45 -14.93 1.28
N GLU A 196 -4.73 -15.05 0.15
CA GLU A 196 -5.22 -15.58 -1.12
C GLU A 196 -5.86 -16.98 -1.00
N ALA A 197 -5.63 -17.70 0.10
CA ALA A 197 -6.41 -18.89 0.43
C ALA A 197 -7.94 -18.64 0.51
N MET A 198 -8.38 -17.38 0.70
CA MET A 198 -9.78 -16.95 0.68
C MET A 198 -10.30 -16.57 -0.71
N HIS A 199 -9.48 -16.69 -1.75
CA HIS A 199 -9.87 -16.35 -3.11
C HIS A 199 -11.22 -16.98 -3.50
N GLY A 200 -12.13 -16.15 -4.02
CA GLY A 200 -13.47 -16.54 -4.46
C GLY A 200 -14.51 -16.68 -3.34
N LEU A 201 -14.14 -16.58 -2.06
CA LEU A 201 -15.12 -16.51 -0.96
C LEU A 201 -15.73 -15.12 -0.84
N TRP A 202 -14.89 -14.11 -0.95
CA TRP A 202 -15.29 -12.71 -1.02
C TRP A 202 -15.03 -12.20 -2.43
N LYS A 203 -15.98 -11.46 -3.00
CA LYS A 203 -15.83 -10.84 -4.32
C LYS A 203 -15.99 -9.34 -4.21
N PHE A 204 -14.88 -8.64 -4.38
CA PHE A 204 -14.81 -7.18 -4.30
C PHE A 204 -14.25 -6.52 -5.57
N ASP A 205 -13.88 -7.33 -6.57
CA ASP A 205 -13.22 -6.89 -7.79
C ASP A 205 -14.22 -6.79 -8.95
N GLU A 206 -13.82 -7.12 -10.17
CA GLU A 206 -14.68 -7.10 -11.36
C GLU A 206 -15.88 -8.07 -11.24
N ASP A 207 -15.79 -9.04 -10.33
CA ASP A 207 -16.80 -10.03 -10.01
C ASP A 207 -17.63 -9.70 -8.76
N LEU A 208 -17.61 -8.42 -8.32
CA LEU A 208 -18.31 -7.91 -7.14
C LEU A 208 -19.72 -8.51 -7.01
N ASP A 209 -19.96 -9.21 -5.90
CA ASP A 209 -21.27 -9.65 -5.47
C ASP A 209 -21.50 -9.30 -3.99
N ASP A 210 -22.76 -9.22 -3.57
CA ASP A 210 -23.12 -8.93 -2.18
C ASP A 210 -23.24 -10.21 -1.33
N ASN A 211 -22.66 -11.31 -1.79
CA ASN A 211 -22.74 -12.60 -1.12
C ASN A 211 -21.76 -12.63 0.05
N ILE A 212 -22.29 -12.89 1.25
CA ILE A 212 -21.48 -13.07 2.45
C ILE A 212 -21.12 -14.56 2.56
N PRO A 213 -19.84 -14.94 2.53
CA PRO A 213 -19.44 -16.33 2.59
C PRO A 213 -19.86 -16.98 3.90
N SER A 214 -20.18 -18.27 3.83
CA SER A 214 -20.58 -19.02 5.02
C SER A 214 -19.39 -19.16 5.99
N LYS A 215 -19.68 -19.08 7.29
CA LYS A 215 -18.67 -19.25 8.35
C LYS A 215 -17.86 -20.56 8.18
N PRO A 216 -18.47 -21.73 7.85
CA PRO A 216 -17.70 -22.94 7.58
C PRO A 216 -16.72 -22.83 6.41
N ASP A 217 -17.04 -22.09 5.35
CA ASP A 217 -16.14 -21.92 4.20
C ASP A 217 -14.95 -21.03 4.56
N VAL A 218 -15.24 -19.92 5.25
CA VAL A 218 -14.23 -19.01 5.81
C VAL A 218 -13.28 -19.76 6.75
N ASP A 219 -13.81 -20.53 7.70
CA ASP A 219 -12.99 -21.29 8.66
C ASP A 219 -12.15 -22.39 7.99
N ARG A 220 -12.56 -22.92 6.84
CA ARG A 220 -11.73 -23.85 6.04
C ARG A 220 -10.57 -23.10 5.37
N ALA A 221 -10.84 -21.98 4.70
CA ALA A 221 -9.80 -21.18 4.05
C ALA A 221 -8.77 -20.62 5.05
N ARG A 222 -9.23 -20.16 6.22
CA ARG A 222 -8.36 -19.61 7.28
C ARG A 222 -7.27 -20.56 7.76
N LYS A 223 -7.48 -21.88 7.69
CA LYS A 223 -6.47 -22.88 8.07
C LYS A 223 -5.24 -22.89 7.14
N LEU A 224 -5.37 -22.29 5.97
CA LEU A 224 -4.33 -22.18 4.95
C LEU A 224 -3.65 -20.80 4.97
N ILE A 225 -4.14 -19.85 5.77
CA ILE A 225 -3.49 -18.55 5.98
C ILE A 225 -2.46 -18.71 7.09
N ASP A 226 -1.18 -18.75 6.69
CA ASP A 226 -0.07 -18.91 7.61
C ASP A 226 1.26 -18.53 6.93
N TYR A 227 1.66 -17.26 7.01
CA TYR A 227 2.93 -16.78 6.42
C TYR A 227 4.15 -17.59 6.88
N ARG A 228 4.09 -18.24 8.06
CA ARG A 228 5.18 -19.07 8.60
C ARG A 228 5.42 -20.33 7.77
N GLN A 229 4.47 -20.70 6.91
CA GLN A 229 4.61 -21.82 5.95
C GLN A 229 5.27 -21.40 4.63
N ILE A 230 5.58 -20.10 4.45
CA ILE A 230 6.37 -19.63 3.31
C ILE A 230 7.85 -19.89 3.62
N GLN A 231 8.45 -20.79 2.85
CA GLN A 231 9.86 -21.12 2.94
C GLN A 231 10.62 -20.37 1.85
N VAL A 232 11.63 -19.61 2.24
CA VAL A 232 12.46 -18.82 1.33
C VAL A 232 13.91 -19.26 1.47
N ASP A 233 14.56 -19.59 0.37
CA ASP A 233 16.02 -19.76 0.26
C ASP A 233 16.57 -18.56 -0.52
N PRO A 234 17.14 -17.54 0.16
CA PRO A 234 17.62 -16.33 -0.50
C PRO A 234 18.82 -16.59 -1.42
N ALA A 235 19.66 -17.57 -1.10
CA ALA A 235 20.85 -17.87 -1.89
C ALA A 235 20.49 -18.50 -3.24
N LYS A 236 19.45 -19.34 -3.26
CA LYS A 236 18.92 -19.95 -4.50
C LYS A 236 17.78 -19.16 -5.13
N ARG A 237 17.31 -18.10 -4.47
CA ARG A 237 16.10 -17.34 -4.81
C ARG A 237 14.89 -18.24 -5.02
N THR A 238 14.70 -19.22 -4.15
CA THR A 238 13.55 -20.12 -4.25
C THR A 238 12.53 -19.91 -3.16
N VAL A 239 11.25 -20.00 -3.52
CA VAL A 239 10.10 -19.89 -2.61
C VAL A 239 9.25 -21.14 -2.67
N LYS A 240 8.79 -21.63 -1.50
CA LYS A 240 7.89 -22.79 -1.38
C LYS A 240 6.78 -22.52 -0.36
N LEU A 241 5.54 -22.85 -0.70
CA LEU A 241 4.43 -22.91 0.25
C LEU A 241 4.36 -24.30 0.89
N GLY A 242 4.30 -24.34 2.22
CA GLY A 242 4.44 -25.57 3.01
C GLY A 242 3.29 -26.56 2.90
N LYS A 243 2.05 -26.09 2.64
CA LYS A 243 0.85 -26.94 2.64
C LYS A 243 0.15 -26.95 1.26
N PRO A 244 -0.39 -28.10 0.82
CA PRO A 244 -1.30 -28.14 -0.32
C PRO A 244 -2.52 -27.22 -0.09
N GLY A 245 -2.95 -26.53 -1.14
CA GLY A 245 -4.09 -25.61 -1.10
C GLY A 245 -3.76 -24.19 -0.60
N MET A 246 -2.56 -23.96 -0.03
CA MET A 246 -2.12 -22.59 0.23
C MET A 246 -1.97 -21.82 -1.08
N ARG A 247 -2.26 -20.53 -1.01
CA ARG A 247 -2.02 -19.57 -2.07
C ARG A 247 -1.43 -18.32 -1.45
N MET A 248 -0.68 -17.56 -2.24
CA MET A 248 -0.18 -16.24 -1.88
C MET A 248 -0.51 -15.21 -2.97
N ASN A 249 -0.64 -13.95 -2.56
CA ASN A 249 -0.87 -12.80 -3.42
C ASN A 249 -0.12 -11.59 -2.84
N LEU A 250 0.47 -10.79 -3.72
CA LEU A 250 1.26 -9.61 -3.36
C LEU A 250 0.50 -8.30 -3.58
N GLY A 251 -0.83 -8.32 -3.78
CA GLY A 251 -1.64 -7.15 -4.09
C GLY A 251 -1.59 -6.02 -3.06
N GLY A 252 -1.39 -6.35 -1.78
CA GLY A 252 -1.23 -5.38 -0.68
C GLY A 252 0.23 -4.95 -0.43
N ILE A 253 1.13 -5.06 -1.41
CA ILE A 253 2.53 -4.62 -1.26
C ILE A 253 3.27 -4.36 -2.58
N ALA A 254 2.91 -5.09 -3.64
CA ALA A 254 3.64 -5.06 -4.90
C ALA A 254 3.53 -3.71 -5.62
N LYS A 255 2.43 -2.96 -5.38
CA LYS A 255 2.22 -1.66 -6.00
C LYS A 255 3.21 -0.64 -5.44
N GLY A 256 3.38 -0.61 -4.11
CA GLY A 256 4.42 0.18 -3.45
C GLY A 256 5.82 -0.12 -4.00
N TYR A 257 6.17 -1.40 -4.17
CA TYR A 257 7.43 -1.79 -4.81
C TYR A 257 7.60 -1.23 -6.22
N ALA A 258 6.56 -1.34 -7.05
CA ALA A 258 6.60 -0.89 -8.43
C ALA A 258 6.65 0.64 -8.55
N VAL A 259 6.02 1.36 -7.62
CA VAL A 259 6.13 2.81 -7.48
C VAL A 259 7.57 3.21 -7.15
N ASP A 260 8.22 2.53 -6.19
CA ASP A 260 9.63 2.81 -5.86
C ASP A 260 10.57 2.49 -7.03
N ALA A 261 10.32 1.41 -7.77
CA ALA A 261 11.08 1.05 -8.96
C ALA A 261 10.95 2.12 -10.06
N ALA A 262 9.73 2.58 -10.31
CA ALA A 262 9.47 3.68 -11.24
C ALA A 262 10.17 4.97 -10.78
N ALA A 263 10.17 5.28 -9.48
CA ALA A 263 10.90 6.43 -8.95
C ALA A 263 12.42 6.32 -9.15
N ARG A 264 13.00 5.12 -8.99
CA ARG A 264 14.41 4.86 -9.32
C ARG A 264 14.70 5.08 -10.80
N VAL A 265 13.81 4.64 -11.69
CA VAL A 265 13.93 4.89 -13.15
C VAL A 265 13.94 6.39 -13.43
N LEU A 266 12.96 7.15 -12.94
CA LEU A 266 12.88 8.60 -13.21
C LEU A 266 14.10 9.36 -12.67
N ARG A 267 14.62 8.97 -11.50
CA ARG A 267 15.86 9.56 -10.94
C ARG A 267 17.07 9.26 -11.81
N ALA A 268 17.18 8.03 -12.33
CA ALA A 268 18.27 7.65 -13.22
C ALA A 268 18.22 8.41 -14.55
N GLU A 269 17.03 8.82 -14.99
CA GLU A 269 16.81 9.72 -16.14
C GLU A 269 17.05 11.21 -15.80
N GLY A 270 17.50 11.53 -14.59
CA GLY A 270 17.85 12.89 -14.16
C GLY A 270 16.68 13.74 -13.65
N LEU A 271 15.46 13.19 -13.56
CA LEU A 271 14.31 13.93 -13.06
C LEU A 271 14.42 14.07 -11.53
N LYS A 272 14.25 15.30 -11.05
CA LYS A 272 14.34 15.65 -9.62
C LYS A 272 12.99 15.86 -8.95
N ALA A 273 12.04 16.44 -9.70
CA ALA A 273 10.75 16.90 -9.23
C ALA A 273 9.61 16.14 -9.91
N PHE A 274 9.11 15.10 -9.28
CA PHE A 274 8.04 14.28 -9.86
C PHE A 274 7.18 13.64 -8.77
N PHE A 275 6.01 13.16 -9.17
CA PHE A 275 5.25 12.23 -8.36
C PHE A 275 4.73 11.06 -9.20
N ILE A 276 4.50 9.94 -8.52
CA ILE A 276 3.98 8.71 -9.09
C ILE A 276 2.81 8.29 -8.22
N GLN A 277 1.61 8.19 -8.78
CA GLN A 277 0.43 7.74 -8.06
C GLN A 277 -0.16 6.50 -8.75
N ALA A 278 -0.30 5.40 -8.02
CA ALA A 278 -0.96 4.17 -8.47
C ALA A 278 -2.05 3.80 -7.45
N GLY A 279 -3.30 4.19 -7.75
CA GLY A 279 -4.38 4.08 -6.76
C GLY A 279 -4.10 4.92 -5.50
N GLY A 280 -4.13 4.27 -4.33
CA GLY A 280 -3.82 4.87 -3.03
C GLY A 280 -2.33 5.12 -2.79
N ASP A 281 -1.43 4.50 -3.58
CA ASP A 281 0.01 4.62 -3.41
C ASP A 281 0.55 5.83 -4.16
N LEU A 282 1.30 6.68 -3.46
CA LEU A 282 1.89 7.89 -4.00
C LEU A 282 3.36 7.95 -3.58
N TYR A 283 4.25 8.28 -4.51
CA TYR A 283 5.61 8.71 -4.20
C TYR A 283 5.84 10.13 -4.71
N VAL A 284 6.49 10.97 -3.89
CA VAL A 284 6.89 12.33 -4.27
C VAL A 284 8.40 12.46 -4.19
N SER A 285 9.02 12.94 -5.27
CA SER A 285 10.44 13.29 -5.32
C SER A 285 10.63 14.80 -5.42
N GLY A 286 11.52 15.33 -4.58
CA GLY A 286 11.99 16.71 -4.61
C GLY A 286 10.92 17.76 -4.34
N LYS A 287 11.18 18.97 -4.84
CA LYS A 287 10.31 20.14 -4.77
C LYS A 287 9.91 20.57 -6.17
N LYS A 288 8.81 21.31 -6.28
CA LYS A 288 8.38 21.89 -7.56
C LYS A 288 9.41 22.90 -8.08
N PRO A 289 9.39 23.26 -9.39
CA PRO A 289 10.34 24.21 -9.97
C PRO A 289 10.37 25.59 -9.30
N ASP A 290 9.27 26.00 -8.68
CA ASP A 290 9.16 27.25 -7.91
C ASP A 290 9.79 27.16 -6.50
N GLY A 291 10.30 25.99 -6.12
CA GLY A 291 10.90 25.71 -4.80
C GLY A 291 9.89 25.31 -3.72
N SER A 292 8.59 25.26 -4.03
CA SER A 292 7.56 24.84 -3.07
C SER A 292 7.50 23.30 -2.93
N ARG A 293 7.10 22.83 -1.76
CA ARG A 293 6.83 21.40 -1.52
C ARG A 293 5.57 20.97 -2.27
N PHE A 294 5.45 19.66 -2.49
CA PHE A 294 4.17 19.11 -2.91
C PHE A 294 3.20 19.15 -1.73
N ARG A 295 1.91 19.28 -2.03
CA ARG A 295 0.84 19.18 -1.04
C ARG A 295 0.00 17.97 -1.40
N VAL A 296 -0.10 17.02 -0.48
CA VAL A 296 -0.84 15.77 -0.65
C VAL A 296 -2.04 15.82 0.29
N GLY A 297 -3.21 15.48 -0.24
CA GLY A 297 -4.44 15.47 0.52
C GLY A 297 -4.70 14.10 1.15
N VAL A 298 -5.16 14.10 2.40
CA VAL A 298 -5.70 12.92 3.07
C VAL A 298 -7.20 12.90 2.78
N ARG A 299 -7.62 11.89 2.00
CA ARG A 299 -9.01 11.75 1.52
C ARG A 299 -9.96 11.56 2.70
N ASP A 300 -11.11 12.22 2.63
CA ASP A 300 -12.23 11.99 3.52
C ASP A 300 -12.87 10.64 3.18
N PRO A 301 -12.86 9.65 4.10
CA PRO A 301 -13.39 8.32 3.83
C PRO A 301 -14.90 8.29 3.56
N ARG A 302 -15.61 9.39 3.85
CA ARG A 302 -17.03 9.57 3.55
C ARG A 302 -17.29 10.83 2.73
N GLY A 303 -16.25 11.36 2.07
CA GLY A 303 -16.37 12.41 1.08
C GLY A 303 -17.23 11.96 -0.12
N LYS A 304 -17.88 12.91 -0.77
CA LYS A 304 -18.69 12.65 -1.97
C LYS A 304 -17.81 12.40 -3.20
N ASN A 305 -16.63 13.03 -3.24
CA ASN A 305 -15.69 12.92 -4.35
C ASN A 305 -14.32 12.43 -3.87
N ALA A 306 -13.55 11.84 -4.79
CA ALA A 306 -12.18 11.38 -4.49
C ALA A 306 -11.22 12.50 -4.06
N ASN A 307 -11.53 13.76 -4.41
CA ASN A 307 -10.74 14.95 -4.06
C ASN A 307 -11.27 15.69 -2.83
N ASP A 308 -12.24 15.11 -2.11
CA ASP A 308 -12.70 15.67 -0.85
C ASP A 308 -11.68 15.32 0.24
N PHE A 309 -10.80 16.25 0.56
CA PHE A 309 -9.77 16.07 1.60
C PHE A 309 -10.25 16.63 2.94
N PHE A 310 -9.90 15.96 4.05
CA PHE A 310 -10.11 16.50 5.40
C PHE A 310 -8.81 17.06 6.00
N ALA A 311 -7.65 16.66 5.46
CA ALA A 311 -6.34 17.17 5.86
C ALA A 311 -5.38 17.24 4.67
N MET A 312 -4.31 18.02 4.82
CA MET A 312 -3.23 18.17 3.85
C MET A 312 -1.88 18.01 4.53
N ILE A 313 -0.90 17.46 3.82
CA ILE A 313 0.48 17.32 4.29
C ILE A 313 1.43 17.86 3.22
N GLU A 314 2.45 18.62 3.63
CA GLU A 314 3.54 19.02 2.75
C GLU A 314 4.60 17.92 2.64
N VAL A 315 5.01 17.61 1.40
CA VAL A 315 5.77 16.39 1.09
C VAL A 315 6.96 16.69 0.20
N GLU A 316 8.07 16.02 0.50
CA GLU A 316 9.29 15.97 -0.31
C GLU A 316 9.98 14.64 -0.03
N ASN A 317 10.34 13.87 -1.06
CA ASN A 317 11.09 12.61 -0.97
C ASN A 317 10.45 11.54 -0.07
N HIS A 318 9.12 11.46 -0.06
CA HIS A 318 8.38 10.50 0.76
C HIS A 318 7.20 9.93 -0.01
N ALA A 319 6.75 8.78 0.46
CA ALA A 319 5.60 8.07 -0.02
C ALA A 319 4.39 8.23 0.89
N PHE A 320 3.23 7.99 0.30
CA PHE A 320 1.97 7.76 0.98
C PHE A 320 1.35 6.47 0.46
N SER A 321 0.65 5.76 1.33
CA SER A 321 -0.32 4.75 0.93
C SER A 321 -1.56 4.89 1.78
N THR A 322 -2.73 4.57 1.22
CA THR A 322 -4.01 4.70 1.91
C THR A 322 -4.87 3.46 1.75
N ALA A 323 -5.08 2.76 2.86
CA ALA A 323 -6.05 1.70 3.01
C ALA A 323 -7.39 2.28 3.46
N GLY A 324 -8.47 1.93 2.77
CA GLY A 324 -9.81 2.47 3.02
C GLY A 324 -10.92 1.45 2.82
N ASP A 325 -11.92 1.45 3.69
CA ASP A 325 -13.11 0.60 3.55
C ASP A 325 -14.01 0.99 2.37
N TYR A 326 -13.71 2.11 1.70
CA TYR A 326 -14.51 2.70 0.64
C TYR A 326 -13.99 2.41 -0.78
N GLU A 327 -12.77 1.88 -0.93
CA GLU A 327 -12.17 1.68 -2.27
C GLU A 327 -12.85 0.53 -3.04
N ARG A 328 -13.03 -0.62 -2.37
CA ARG A 328 -13.80 -1.76 -2.90
C ARG A 328 -14.68 -2.31 -1.79
N SER A 329 -15.98 -2.07 -1.90
CA SER A 329 -16.96 -2.41 -0.85
C SER A 329 -18.40 -2.48 -1.39
N PHE A 330 -19.27 -3.10 -0.60
CA PHE A 330 -20.72 -3.03 -0.76
C PHE A 330 -21.42 -2.82 0.59
N LEU A 331 -22.68 -2.38 0.54
CA LEU A 331 -23.54 -2.21 1.71
C LEU A 331 -24.60 -3.31 1.73
N LYS A 332 -24.75 -3.97 2.87
CA LYS A 332 -25.79 -4.99 3.10
C LYS A 332 -26.27 -4.92 4.54
N ASP A 333 -27.58 -4.82 4.73
CA ASP A 333 -28.23 -4.75 6.04
C ASP A 333 -27.65 -3.68 6.98
N GLY A 334 -27.36 -2.49 6.43
CA GLY A 334 -26.80 -1.37 7.19
C GLY A 334 -25.33 -1.54 7.59
N LYS A 335 -24.61 -2.52 7.02
CA LYS A 335 -23.19 -2.77 7.26
C LYS A 335 -22.39 -2.68 5.96
N ARG A 336 -21.21 -2.08 6.05
CA ARG A 336 -20.21 -2.06 4.97
C ARG A 336 -19.34 -3.32 5.03
N TYR A 337 -19.19 -3.97 3.89
CA TYR A 337 -18.27 -5.07 3.67
C TYR A 337 -17.25 -4.61 2.63
N HIS A 338 -15.96 -4.81 2.90
CA HIS A 338 -14.88 -4.32 2.06
C HIS A 338 -13.74 -5.35 1.96
N HIS A 339 -12.87 -5.12 0.98
CA HIS A 339 -11.80 -6.04 0.59
C HIS A 339 -10.66 -6.23 1.62
N ILE A 340 -10.50 -5.31 2.58
CA ILE A 340 -9.49 -5.45 3.64
C ILE A 340 -9.99 -6.44 4.71
N ILE A 341 -9.58 -7.71 4.59
CA ILE A 341 -10.01 -8.81 5.44
C ILE A 341 -9.06 -9.00 6.63
N ASP A 342 -9.62 -9.16 7.83
CA ASP A 342 -8.83 -9.58 9.00
C ASP A 342 -8.60 -11.09 8.96
N PRO A 343 -7.36 -11.59 8.80
CA PRO A 343 -7.09 -13.04 8.71
C PRO A 343 -7.47 -13.80 10.00
N ARG A 344 -7.56 -13.11 11.14
CA ARG A 344 -7.98 -13.67 12.43
C ARG A 344 -9.47 -14.01 12.46
N THR A 345 -10.28 -13.42 11.59
CA THR A 345 -11.73 -13.65 11.54
C THR A 345 -12.18 -14.20 10.19
N GLY A 346 -11.50 -13.80 9.12
CA GLY A 346 -11.87 -14.03 7.72
C GLY A 346 -13.01 -13.14 7.22
N PHE A 347 -13.31 -12.07 7.95
CA PHE A 347 -14.29 -11.04 7.61
C PHE A 347 -13.60 -9.67 7.48
N PRO A 348 -14.25 -8.69 6.82
CA PRO A 348 -13.73 -7.33 6.73
C PRO A 348 -13.37 -6.77 8.11
N ALA A 349 -12.19 -6.15 8.20
CA ALA A 349 -11.73 -5.50 9.43
C ALA A 349 -12.64 -4.31 9.81
N THR A 350 -12.81 -4.02 11.10
CA THR A 350 -13.80 -3.02 11.54
C THR A 350 -13.22 -1.89 12.37
N ALA A 351 -11.92 -1.88 12.63
CA ALA A 351 -11.30 -0.93 13.56
C ALA A 351 -11.06 0.45 12.95
N SER A 352 -10.99 0.54 11.61
CA SER A 352 -10.66 1.77 10.88
C SER A 352 -11.56 1.94 9.66
N ARG A 353 -11.78 3.20 9.27
CA ARG A 353 -12.40 3.60 7.99
C ARG A 353 -11.35 3.93 6.94
N SER A 354 -10.26 4.56 7.39
CA SER A 354 -9.13 4.95 6.55
C SER A 354 -7.85 4.95 7.37
N VAL A 355 -6.77 4.51 6.76
CA VAL A 355 -5.41 4.67 7.26
C VAL A 355 -4.56 5.21 6.13
N THR A 356 -3.93 6.36 6.35
CA THR A 356 -2.91 6.89 5.44
C THR A 356 -1.56 6.79 6.12
N ILE A 357 -0.66 6.00 5.54
CA ILE A 357 0.74 5.90 5.97
C ILE A 357 1.58 6.89 5.19
N TRP A 358 2.54 7.50 5.88
CA TRP A 358 3.61 8.33 5.34
C TRP A 358 4.93 7.64 5.63
N ALA A 359 5.76 7.38 4.61
CA ALA A 359 7.02 6.67 4.79
C ALA A 359 8.11 7.16 3.82
N ALA A 360 9.36 6.78 4.06
CA ALA A 360 10.49 7.09 3.18
C ALA A 360 10.33 6.49 1.76
N ASP A 361 9.66 5.34 1.64
CA ASP A 361 9.45 4.59 0.41
C ASP A 361 8.03 4.00 0.33
N ALA A 362 7.56 3.77 -0.90
CA ALA A 362 6.19 3.36 -1.17
C ALA A 362 5.95 1.88 -0.81
N LEU A 363 6.98 1.03 -0.94
CA LEU A 363 6.94 -0.36 -0.49
C LEU A 363 6.59 -0.46 1.00
N THR A 364 7.22 0.37 1.83
CA THR A 364 6.99 0.41 3.26
C THR A 364 5.60 0.98 3.57
N ALA A 365 5.17 2.03 2.87
CA ALA A 365 3.84 2.60 3.06
C ALA A 365 2.69 1.62 2.72
N ASP A 366 2.71 1.02 1.52
CA ASP A 366 1.66 0.10 0.99
C ASP A 366 1.56 -1.20 1.78
N ALA A 367 2.60 -1.57 2.52
CA ALA A 367 2.57 -2.80 3.31
C ALA A 367 2.14 -2.59 4.76
N ILE A 368 2.29 -1.38 5.29
CA ILE A 368 1.94 -1.06 6.68
C ILE A 368 0.49 -0.60 6.79
N ASP A 369 -0.06 0.06 5.77
CA ASP A 369 -1.40 0.65 5.84
C ASP A 369 -2.48 -0.40 6.10
N ASP A 370 -2.46 -1.54 5.40
CA ASP A 370 -3.34 -2.69 5.63
C ASP A 370 -3.15 -3.26 7.05
N ALA A 371 -1.91 -3.41 7.50
CA ALA A 371 -1.62 -3.92 8.84
C ALA A 371 -2.22 -2.99 9.92
N VAL A 372 -2.01 -1.69 9.79
CA VAL A 372 -2.52 -0.66 10.71
C VAL A 372 -4.03 -0.57 10.64
N PHE A 373 -4.62 -0.70 9.45
CA PHE A 373 -6.07 -0.71 9.24
C PHE A 373 -6.73 -1.85 10.03
N ILE A 374 -6.14 -3.04 10.00
CA ILE A 374 -6.65 -4.22 10.70
C ILE A 374 -6.37 -4.17 12.21
N LEU A 375 -5.21 -3.66 12.62
CA LEU A 375 -4.84 -3.50 14.04
C LEU A 375 -5.69 -2.44 14.75
N GLY A 376 -6.14 -1.41 14.03
CA GLY A 376 -6.79 -0.25 14.60
C GLY A 376 -5.80 0.78 15.17
N PRO A 377 -6.31 1.92 15.68
CA PRO A 377 -5.49 3.09 15.97
C PRO A 377 -4.43 2.85 17.05
N GLU A 378 -4.75 2.16 18.14
CA GLU A 378 -3.82 2.02 19.27
C GLU A 378 -2.61 1.14 18.93
N GLU A 379 -2.85 -0.09 18.47
CA GLU A 379 -1.77 -1.02 18.09
C GLU A 379 -1.12 -0.61 16.77
N GLY A 380 -1.89 -0.02 15.86
CA GLY A 380 -1.39 0.50 14.59
C GLY A 380 -0.39 1.65 14.79
N LEU A 381 -0.68 2.61 15.67
CA LEU A 381 0.27 3.68 15.98
C LEU A 381 1.55 3.15 16.65
N LYS A 382 1.46 2.15 17.54
CA LYS A 382 2.65 1.50 18.11
C LYS A 382 3.53 0.86 17.04
N LEU A 383 2.91 0.18 16.06
CA LEU A 383 3.63 -0.40 14.92
C LEU A 383 4.32 0.69 14.10
N VAL A 384 3.59 1.74 13.74
CA VAL A 384 4.12 2.88 12.95
C VAL A 384 5.27 3.56 13.66
N GLU A 385 5.14 3.83 14.96
CA GLU A 385 6.19 4.48 15.77
C GLU A 385 7.44 3.61 15.96
N SER A 386 7.35 2.29 15.72
CA SER A 386 8.51 1.39 15.74
C SER A 386 9.32 1.38 14.44
N ILE A 387 8.83 2.05 13.40
CA ILE A 387 9.44 2.04 12.07
C ILE A 387 10.05 3.42 11.80
N ASP A 388 11.34 3.42 11.49
CA ASP A 388 12.06 4.65 11.16
C ASP A 388 11.44 5.32 9.94
N ASP A 389 11.32 6.64 10.04
CA ASP A 389 10.76 7.50 9.00
C ASP A 389 9.37 7.11 8.51
N CYS A 390 8.55 6.61 9.44
CA CYS A 390 7.16 6.26 9.23
C CYS A 390 6.23 7.11 10.11
N GLY A 391 5.04 7.39 9.59
CA GLY A 391 3.97 8.12 10.26
C GLY A 391 2.60 7.71 9.73
N ALA A 392 1.54 8.02 10.46
CA ALA A 392 0.18 7.64 10.09
C ALA A 392 -0.85 8.71 10.46
N VAL A 393 -1.89 8.81 9.62
CA VAL A 393 -3.17 9.46 9.91
C VAL A 393 -4.25 8.39 9.81
N ILE A 394 -4.99 8.16 10.89
CA ILE A 394 -6.01 7.11 10.98
C ILE A 394 -7.35 7.77 11.26
N VAL A 395 -8.38 7.37 10.50
CA VAL A 395 -9.78 7.64 10.84
C VAL A 395 -10.37 6.32 11.32
N ASP A 396 -10.67 6.24 12.62
CA ASP A 396 -11.17 5.01 13.23
C ASP A 396 -12.66 4.76 12.92
N ALA A 397 -13.19 3.64 13.43
CA ALA A 397 -14.59 3.25 13.28
C ALA A 397 -15.59 4.32 13.76
N ASP A 398 -15.22 5.10 14.78
CA ASP A 398 -16.05 6.14 15.42
C ASP A 398 -15.82 7.53 14.82
N ASN A 399 -15.13 7.61 13.67
CA ASN A 399 -14.82 8.84 12.95
C ASN A 399 -13.83 9.76 13.69
N LYS A 400 -13.08 9.24 14.66
CA LYS A 400 -12.03 9.98 15.36
C LYS A 400 -10.73 9.91 14.57
N VAL A 401 -10.05 11.05 14.48
CA VAL A 401 -8.75 11.17 13.82
C VAL A 401 -7.62 10.92 14.82
N TRP A 402 -6.71 10.03 14.46
CA TRP A 402 -5.47 9.74 15.18
C TRP A 402 -4.28 10.08 14.30
N ILE A 403 -3.27 10.72 14.88
CA ILE A 403 -2.08 11.15 14.16
C ILE A 403 -0.87 10.64 14.94
N SER A 404 0.06 9.98 14.26
CA SER A 404 1.33 9.55 14.86
C SER A 404 2.17 10.76 15.26
N ARG A 405 3.01 10.63 16.29
CA ARG A 405 3.93 11.70 16.75
C ARG A 405 4.73 12.37 15.63
N ARG A 406 5.20 11.60 14.64
CA ARG A 406 6.00 12.13 13.52
C ARG A 406 5.21 13.09 12.62
N LEU A 407 3.89 12.96 12.57
CA LEU A 407 3.01 13.73 11.68
C LEU A 407 2.25 14.85 12.40
N GLU A 408 2.32 14.97 13.73
CA GLU A 408 1.56 15.97 14.51
C GLU A 408 1.74 17.40 13.96
N ASP A 409 2.99 17.81 13.70
CA ASP A 409 3.31 19.15 13.18
C ASP A 409 3.27 19.25 11.64
N LYS A 410 2.96 18.15 10.94
CA LYS A 410 2.95 18.09 9.46
C LYS A 410 1.54 18.05 8.88
N VAL A 411 0.55 17.65 9.68
CA VAL A 411 -0.84 17.48 9.25
C VAL A 411 -1.60 18.79 9.43
N HIS A 412 -1.97 19.40 8.31
CA HIS A 412 -2.84 20.57 8.29
C HIS A 412 -4.29 20.10 8.13
N LYS A 413 -5.01 20.01 9.26
CA LYS A 413 -6.43 19.66 9.26
C LYS A 413 -7.25 20.79 8.65
N LEU A 414 -8.04 20.47 7.62
CA LEU A 414 -8.93 21.41 6.93
C LEU A 414 -10.32 21.42 7.57
N ARG A 415 -10.80 20.24 7.98
CA ARG A 415 -12.11 19.98 8.56
C ARG A 415 -12.11 18.64 9.29
N GLU A 416 -13.19 18.36 10.04
CA GLU A 416 -13.45 16.99 10.51
C GLU A 416 -13.81 16.06 9.33
N PRO A 417 -13.41 14.77 9.37
CA PRO A 417 -13.90 13.77 8.43
C PRO A 417 -15.42 13.67 8.49
N THR A 418 -16.06 13.38 7.36
CA THR A 418 -17.53 13.26 7.31
C THR A 418 -17.98 12.02 8.07
N PRO A 419 -18.94 12.10 9.02
CA PRO A 419 -19.44 10.93 9.73
C PRO A 419 -20.33 10.06 8.82
N GLY A 420 -20.62 8.84 9.25
CA GLY A 420 -21.53 7.93 8.56
C GLY A 420 -20.91 6.60 8.17
N LEU A 421 -21.72 5.75 7.53
CA LEU A 421 -21.41 4.37 7.15
C LEU A 421 -20.67 4.23 5.82
#